data_AF-A0A497KYB2-F1
#
_entry.id   AF-A0A497KYB2-F1
#
_cell.length_a   1.000
_cell.length_b   1.000
_cell.length_c   1.000
_cell.angle_alpha   90.00
_cell.angle_beta   90.00
_cell.angle_gamma   90.00
#
_symmetry.space_group_name_H-M   'P 1'
#
loop_
_entity.id
_entity.type
_entity.pdbx_description
1 polymer ?
#
loop_
_entity_poly.entity_id
_entity_poly.type
_entity_poly.pdbx_seq_one_letter_code
_entity_poly.pdbx_strand_id
1 'polypeptide(L)'
;MDPRLLVGIAGLIVGLVSLAITMTRTLSAFKRIGRFLTSKELGREPLRPEVVEVIIQELLRSREAWNPSFLWTHRAEDVKGLLTKHKKVLVLGEAGVCKSRTALEVLRALSRSKVLRRALVVLVRSDREVNGLPVPKWYLKLMRYGQVVLFFDDLDRYVVAGVDISGLIKAFEEAAGELWVVATCRTEQFDLIKEKVGAIFW
;
A
#
# COMPACT_ATOMS: atom_id res chain seq x y z
N MET A 1 -34.50 35.92 -19.00
CA MET A 1 -33.30 35.05 -18.93
C MET A 1 -33.15 34.38 -20.29
N ASP A 2 -31.99 34.51 -20.94
CA ASP A 2 -31.76 33.93 -22.27
C ASP A 2 -31.85 32.39 -22.21
N PRO A 3 -32.74 31.73 -22.98
CA PRO A 3 -32.88 30.28 -23.02
C PRO A 3 -31.56 29.55 -23.31
N ARG A 4 -30.65 30.15 -24.10
CA ARG A 4 -29.34 29.57 -24.42
C ARG A 4 -28.43 29.51 -23.20
N LEU A 5 -28.57 30.48 -22.31
CA LEU A 5 -27.80 30.59 -21.08
C LEU A 5 -28.27 29.54 -20.05
N LEU A 6 -29.58 29.26 -20.00
CA LEU A 6 -30.17 28.17 -19.20
C LEU A 6 -29.71 26.78 -19.68
N VAL A 7 -29.71 26.53 -20.99
CA VAL A 7 -29.23 25.25 -21.56
C VAL A 7 -27.75 25.05 -21.29
N GLY A 8 -26.94 26.11 -21.41
CA GLY A 8 -25.51 26.07 -21.08
C GLY A 8 -25.25 25.73 -19.60
N ILE A 9 -26.00 26.35 -18.67
CA ILE A 9 -25.89 26.05 -17.24
C ILE A 9 -26.32 24.61 -16.94
N ALA A 10 -27.44 24.15 -17.51
CA ALA A 10 -27.93 22.79 -17.32
C ALA A 10 -26.92 21.75 -17.83
N GLY A 11 -26.33 21.97 -19.01
CA GLY A 11 -25.29 21.09 -19.57
C GLY A 11 -24.04 21.01 -18.69
N LEU A 12 -23.60 22.15 -18.14
CA LEU A 12 -22.47 22.20 -17.21
C LEU A 12 -22.75 21.42 -15.91
N ILE A 13 -23.94 21.58 -15.34
CA ILE A 13 -24.36 20.86 -14.13
C ILE A 13 -24.36 19.35 -14.38
N VAL A 14 -24.97 18.90 -15.47
CA VAL A 14 -25.00 17.46 -15.83
C VAL A 14 -23.58 16.91 -16.02
N GLY A 15 -22.69 17.67 -16.68
CA GLY A 15 -21.29 17.31 -16.84
C GLY A 15 -20.55 17.15 -15.51
N LEU A 16 -20.72 18.10 -14.58
CA LEU A 16 -20.11 18.05 -13.25
C LEU A 16 -20.62 16.88 -12.40
N VAL A 17 -21.93 16.60 -12.46
CA VAL A 17 -22.52 15.45 -11.75
C VAL A 17 -21.96 14.13 -12.30
N SER A 18 -21.88 13.99 -13.62
CA SER A 18 -21.30 12.80 -14.26
C SER A 18 -19.83 12.59 -13.88
N LEU A 19 -19.05 13.67 -13.84
CA LEU A 19 -17.66 13.64 -13.38
C LEU A 19 -17.56 13.21 -11.91
N ALA A 20 -18.39 13.77 -11.03
CA ALA A 20 -18.42 13.41 -9.61
C ALA A 20 -18.77 11.93 -9.38
N ILE A 21 -19.74 11.39 -10.14
CA ILE A 21 -20.10 9.97 -10.10
C ILE A 21 -18.91 9.11 -10.56
N THR A 22 -18.21 9.51 -11.62
CA THR A 22 -17.04 8.78 -12.11
C THR A 22 -15.89 8.79 -11.10
N MET A 23 -15.63 9.94 -10.47
CA MET A 23 -14.61 10.07 -9.43
C MET A 23 -14.93 9.21 -8.20
N THR A 24 -16.18 9.21 -7.74
CA THR A 24 -16.59 8.39 -6.59
C THR A 24 -16.51 6.89 -6.90
N ARG A 25 -16.91 6.45 -8.09
CA ARG A 25 -16.74 5.05 -8.54
C ARG A 25 -15.27 4.65 -8.59
N THR A 26 -14.42 5.51 -9.16
CA THR A 26 -12.97 5.28 -9.25
C THR A 26 -12.35 5.18 -7.85
N LEU A 27 -12.74 6.06 -6.91
CA LEU A 27 -12.25 5.99 -5.53
C LEU A 27 -12.75 4.75 -4.79
N SER A 28 -14.01 4.35 -5.01
CA SER A 28 -14.55 3.11 -4.44
C SER A 28 -13.79 1.88 -4.94
N ALA A 29 -13.51 1.83 -6.24
CA ALA A 29 -12.68 0.79 -6.84
C ALA A 29 -11.24 0.83 -6.30
N PHE A 30 -10.61 2.00 -6.23
CA PHE A 30 -9.27 2.16 -5.65
C PHE A 30 -9.20 1.64 -4.21
N LYS A 31 -10.22 1.92 -3.39
CA LYS A 31 -10.30 1.42 -2.01
C LYS A 31 -10.37 -0.10 -1.88
N ARG A 32 -10.72 -0.82 -2.95
CA ARG A 32 -10.75 -2.30 -2.96
C ARG A 32 -9.37 -2.92 -3.14
N ILE A 33 -8.36 -2.15 -3.58
CA ILE A 33 -6.96 -2.63 -3.70
C ILE A 33 -6.42 -3.09 -2.34
N GLY A 34 -6.77 -2.41 -1.26
CA GLY A 34 -6.12 -2.61 0.03
C GLY A 34 -6.67 -1.79 1.17
N ARG A 35 -6.00 -1.87 2.32
CA ARG A 35 -6.14 -0.88 3.39
C ARG A 35 -5.08 0.19 3.24
N PHE A 36 -5.43 1.41 3.66
CA PHE A 36 -4.61 2.58 3.47
C PHE A 36 -4.23 3.16 4.83
N LEU A 37 -2.94 3.36 5.05
CA LEU A 37 -2.39 4.00 6.23
C LEU A 37 -1.48 5.14 5.79
N THR A 38 -1.73 6.35 6.29
CA THR A 38 -0.82 7.46 6.01
C THR A 38 0.44 7.35 6.86
N SER A 39 1.57 7.87 6.39
CA SER A 39 2.78 7.92 7.22
C SER A 39 2.60 8.74 8.49
N LYS A 40 1.66 9.71 8.50
CA LYS A 40 1.28 10.44 9.73
C LYS A 40 0.64 9.50 10.76
N GLU A 41 -0.21 8.59 10.33
CA GLU A 41 -0.85 7.60 11.20
C GLU A 41 0.16 6.57 11.69
N LEU A 42 0.97 6.02 10.78
CA LEU A 42 2.01 5.05 11.12
C LEU A 42 3.11 5.63 12.00
N GLY A 43 3.45 6.91 11.83
CA GLY A 43 4.48 7.57 12.64
C GLY A 43 4.03 7.96 14.05
N ARG A 44 2.77 7.74 14.42
CA ARG A 44 2.26 8.13 15.75
C ARG A 44 2.74 7.18 16.84
N GLU A 45 3.03 7.75 18.01
CA GLU A 45 3.40 7.04 19.23
C GLU A 45 2.61 7.61 20.43
N PRO A 46 1.70 6.82 21.04
CA PRO A 46 1.25 5.50 20.59
C PRO A 46 0.41 5.56 19.29
N LEU A 47 0.26 4.42 18.61
CA LEU A 47 -0.69 4.28 17.51
C LEU A 47 -2.12 4.54 17.99
N ARG A 48 -2.98 5.02 17.08
CA ARG A 48 -4.40 5.08 17.37
C ARG A 48 -5.01 3.66 17.34
N PRO A 49 -6.00 3.35 18.18
CA PRO A 49 -6.63 2.03 18.23
C PRO A 49 -7.12 1.54 16.87
N GLU A 50 -7.66 2.42 16.02
CA GLU A 50 -8.19 2.05 14.70
C GLU A 50 -7.07 1.61 13.74
N VAL A 51 -5.88 2.21 13.87
CA VAL A 51 -4.70 1.82 13.07
C VAL A 51 -4.16 0.47 13.53
N VAL A 52 -4.14 0.23 14.84
CA VAL A 52 -3.76 -1.07 15.42
C VAL A 52 -4.70 -2.17 14.93
N GLU A 53 -6.01 -1.92 14.93
CA GLU A 53 -6.99 -2.89 14.44
C GLU A 53 -6.78 -3.23 12.96
N VAL A 54 -6.51 -2.23 12.11
CA VAL A 54 -6.17 -2.46 10.70
C VAL A 54 -4.90 -3.32 10.57
N ILE A 55 -3.85 -3.03 11.33
CA ILE A 55 -2.61 -3.82 11.31
C ILE A 55 -2.87 -5.26 11.75
N ILE A 56 -3.67 -5.46 12.81
CA ILE A 56 -4.01 -6.77 13.32
C ILE A 56 -4.78 -7.55 12.26
N GLN A 57 -5.80 -6.95 11.65
CA GLN A 57 -6.64 -7.63 10.66
C GLN A 57 -5.87 -7.99 9.39
N GLU A 58 -5.04 -7.07 8.88
CA GLU A 58 -4.42 -7.24 7.56
C GLU A 58 -3.05 -7.94 7.60
N LEU A 59 -2.27 -7.78 8.69
CA LEU A 59 -0.90 -8.30 8.77
C LEU A 59 -0.73 -9.41 9.83
N LEU A 60 -1.23 -9.20 11.04
CA LEU A 60 -0.93 -10.14 12.15
C LEU A 60 -1.94 -11.28 12.29
N ARG A 61 -3.17 -11.07 11.82
CA ARG A 61 -4.31 -12.01 11.83
C ARG A 61 -4.73 -12.52 13.21
N SER A 62 -4.13 -11.99 14.28
CA SER A 62 -4.40 -12.32 15.68
C SER A 62 -4.07 -11.12 16.57
N ARG A 63 -4.91 -10.88 17.58
CA ARG A 63 -4.70 -9.81 18.57
C ARG A 63 -3.56 -10.15 19.52
N GLU A 64 -3.38 -11.43 19.85
CA GLU A 64 -2.31 -11.93 20.70
C GLU A 64 -0.92 -11.70 20.09
N ALA A 65 -0.84 -11.63 18.76
CA ALA A 65 0.39 -11.31 18.04
C ALA A 65 0.79 -9.81 18.13
N TRP A 66 -0.11 -8.94 18.59
CA TRP A 66 0.19 -7.52 18.79
C TRP A 66 0.85 -7.27 20.15
N ASN A 67 2.14 -6.90 20.11
CA ASN A 67 2.84 -6.34 21.26
C ASN A 67 3.11 -4.84 21.02
N PRO A 68 2.65 -3.93 21.91
CA PRO A 68 2.96 -2.51 21.83
C PRO A 68 4.46 -2.22 21.81
N SER A 69 5.24 -3.04 22.52
CA SER A 69 6.69 -3.01 22.51
C SER A 69 7.23 -3.82 21.33
N PHE A 70 8.15 -3.21 20.57
CA PHE A 70 8.90 -3.89 19.52
C PHE A 70 10.38 -3.82 19.84
N LEU A 71 11.03 -4.98 19.92
CA LEU A 71 12.48 -5.05 20.06
C LEU A 71 13.12 -4.80 18.68
N TRP A 72 13.85 -3.69 18.57
CA TRP A 72 14.58 -3.35 17.35
C TRP A 72 15.83 -4.23 17.22
N THR A 73 15.93 -5.01 16.15
CA THR A 73 17.00 -5.99 15.92
C THR A 73 17.88 -5.61 14.73
N HIS A 74 19.02 -6.27 14.55
CA HIS A 74 19.87 -6.11 13.36
C HIS A 74 19.11 -6.32 12.05
N ARG A 75 18.19 -7.30 12.02
CA ARG A 75 17.31 -7.53 10.86
C ARG A 75 16.44 -6.31 10.54
N ALA A 76 15.97 -5.58 11.54
CA ALA A 76 15.19 -4.36 11.31
C ALA A 76 16.05 -3.25 10.69
N GLU A 77 17.32 -3.11 11.11
CA GLU A 77 18.26 -2.20 10.45
C GLU A 77 18.58 -2.63 9.02
N ASP A 78 18.79 -3.92 8.74
CA ASP A 78 19.04 -4.41 7.39
C ASP A 78 17.86 -4.11 6.46
N VAL A 79 16.64 -4.42 6.92
CA VAL A 79 15.40 -4.14 6.16
C VAL A 79 15.26 -2.63 5.91
N LYS A 80 15.53 -1.79 6.92
CA LYS A 80 15.49 -0.33 6.79
C LYS A 80 16.55 0.19 5.81
N GLY A 81 17.77 -0.33 5.87
CA GLY A 81 18.87 0.02 4.97
C GLY A 81 18.57 -0.33 3.53
N LEU A 82 18.18 -1.59 3.27
CA LEU A 82 17.80 -2.07 1.94
C LEU A 82 16.62 -1.28 1.38
N LEU A 83 15.56 -1.10 2.17
CA LEU A 83 14.38 -0.36 1.74
C LEU A 83 14.70 1.11 1.43
N THR A 84 15.54 1.76 2.24
CA THR A 84 15.93 3.16 2.00
C THR A 84 16.79 3.29 0.74
N LYS A 85 17.69 2.32 0.50
CA LYS A 85 18.63 2.31 -0.63
C LYS A 85 17.96 1.95 -1.96
N HIS A 86 17.19 0.86 -1.97
CA HIS A 86 16.64 0.26 -3.20
C HIS A 86 15.17 0.59 -3.43
N LYS A 87 14.49 1.19 -2.45
CA LYS A 87 13.04 1.44 -2.43
C LYS A 87 12.19 0.16 -2.51
N LYS A 88 12.83 -1.00 -2.56
CA LYS A 88 12.19 -2.31 -2.65
C LYS A 88 12.86 -3.26 -1.66
N VAL A 89 12.09 -4.09 -0.98
CA VAL A 89 12.63 -5.13 -0.09
C VAL A 89 11.69 -6.34 -0.05
N LEU A 90 12.28 -7.53 -0.16
CA LEU A 90 11.62 -8.81 0.09
C LEU A 90 12.21 -9.42 1.37
N VAL A 91 11.39 -9.54 2.41
CA VAL A 91 11.80 -10.12 3.69
C VAL A 91 11.50 -11.61 3.67
N LEU A 92 12.54 -12.43 3.56
CA LEU A 92 12.46 -13.89 3.64
C LEU A 92 12.70 -14.40 5.06
N GLY A 93 12.10 -15.52 5.41
CA GLY A 93 12.32 -16.22 6.69
C GLY A 93 11.20 -17.22 6.99
N GLU A 94 11.43 -18.12 7.93
CA GLU A 94 10.47 -19.15 8.33
C GLU A 94 9.13 -18.59 8.87
N ALA A 95 8.15 -19.45 9.09
CA ALA A 95 6.94 -19.06 9.81
C ALA A 95 7.27 -18.62 11.25
N GLY A 96 6.54 -17.63 11.79
CA GLY A 96 6.69 -17.19 13.18
C GLY A 96 7.84 -16.20 13.47
N VAL A 97 8.75 -15.94 12.53
CA VAL A 97 9.90 -15.02 12.76
C VAL A 97 9.59 -13.52 12.63
N CYS A 98 8.32 -13.14 12.82
CA CYS A 98 7.86 -11.74 12.88
C CYS A 98 8.14 -10.86 11.63
N LYS A 99 8.25 -11.42 10.41
CA LYS A 99 8.56 -10.68 9.17
C LYS A 99 7.67 -9.45 8.95
N SER A 100 6.35 -9.65 9.00
CA SER A 100 5.34 -8.61 8.78
C SER A 100 5.43 -7.50 9.83
N ARG A 101 5.65 -7.89 11.10
CA ARG A 101 5.88 -6.96 12.21
C ARG A 101 7.15 -6.15 12.03
N THR A 102 8.27 -6.79 11.65
CA THR A 102 9.55 -6.12 11.39
C THR A 102 9.42 -5.10 10.26
N ALA A 103 8.85 -5.49 9.12
CA ALA A 103 8.64 -4.60 7.98
C ALA A 103 7.73 -3.40 8.34
N LEU A 104 6.64 -3.64 9.08
CA LEU A 104 5.77 -2.59 9.57
C LEU A 104 6.50 -1.60 10.50
N GLU A 105 7.28 -2.09 11.47
CA GLU A 105 8.01 -1.25 12.41
C GLU A 105 9.13 -0.44 11.73
N VAL A 106 9.73 -1.00 10.67
CA VAL A 106 10.61 -0.23 9.78
C VAL A 106 9.86 0.91 9.11
N LEU A 107 8.67 0.67 8.54
CA LEU A 107 7.85 1.74 7.96
C LEU A 107 7.43 2.79 8.99
N ARG A 108 7.13 2.39 10.23
CA ARG A 108 6.84 3.29 11.35
C ARG A 108 8.06 4.14 11.71
N ALA A 109 9.25 3.55 11.81
CA ALA A 109 10.49 4.28 12.06
C ALA A 109 10.84 5.27 10.93
N LEU A 110 10.66 4.88 9.67
CA LEU A 110 10.84 5.74 8.50
C LEU A 110 9.80 6.88 8.42
N SER A 111 8.58 6.62 8.89
CA SER A 111 7.54 7.64 9.03
C SER A 111 7.90 8.66 10.12
N ARG A 112 8.40 8.21 11.28
CA ARG A 112 8.86 9.08 12.39
C ARG A 112 10.05 9.95 12.00
N SER A 113 11.02 9.37 11.30
CA SER A 113 12.21 10.08 10.80
C SER A 113 11.95 10.97 9.58
N LYS A 114 10.69 11.04 9.11
CA LYS A 114 10.26 11.84 7.95
C LYS A 114 10.91 11.44 6.61
N VAL A 115 11.53 10.25 6.53
CA VAL A 115 11.97 9.67 5.25
C VAL A 115 10.75 9.36 4.39
N LEU A 116 9.70 8.81 4.99
CA LEU A 116 8.39 8.57 4.34
C LEU A 116 7.45 9.79 4.49
N ARG A 117 7.86 10.97 4.04
CA ARG A 117 7.06 12.20 4.23
C ARG A 117 5.85 12.21 3.31
N ARG A 118 4.64 12.28 3.89
CA ARG A 118 3.36 12.25 3.15
C ARG A 118 3.24 10.98 2.29
N ALA A 119 3.68 9.84 2.82
CA ALA A 119 3.52 8.58 2.15
C ALA A 119 2.12 8.00 2.41
N LEU A 120 1.57 7.33 1.40
CA LEU A 120 0.40 6.47 1.53
C LEU A 120 0.88 5.01 1.51
N VAL A 121 0.76 4.32 2.64
CA VAL A 121 1.03 2.88 2.73
C VAL A 121 -0.23 2.11 2.37
N VAL A 122 -0.14 1.25 1.38
CA VAL A 122 -1.23 0.39 0.89
C VAL A 122 -0.91 -1.04 1.31
N LEU A 123 -1.65 -1.56 2.28
CA LEU A 123 -1.66 -2.98 2.61
C LEU A 123 -2.51 -3.68 1.56
N VAL A 124 -1.87 -4.30 0.58
CA VAL A 124 -2.54 -4.83 -0.62
C VAL A 124 -3.33 -6.07 -0.24
N ARG A 125 -4.52 -6.27 -0.83
CA ARG A 125 -5.27 -7.53 -0.67
C ARG A 125 -4.72 -8.59 -1.61
N SER A 126 -4.62 -9.82 -1.13
CA SER A 126 -4.17 -10.97 -1.91
C SER A 126 -5.26 -11.62 -2.77
N ASP A 127 -6.16 -10.81 -3.34
CA ASP A 127 -7.29 -11.26 -4.16
C ASP A 127 -7.10 -10.82 -5.61
N ARG A 128 -7.36 -11.70 -6.58
CA ARG A 128 -7.33 -11.37 -8.02
C ARG A 128 -8.22 -10.19 -8.40
N GLU A 129 -9.24 -9.86 -7.60
CA GLU A 129 -10.08 -8.68 -7.81
C GLU A 129 -9.30 -7.37 -7.80
N VAL A 130 -8.08 -7.34 -7.23
CA VAL A 130 -7.24 -6.16 -7.27
C VAL A 130 -6.67 -5.88 -8.66
N ASN A 131 -6.66 -6.88 -9.54
CA ASN A 131 -6.16 -6.76 -10.89
C ASN A 131 -7.05 -5.79 -11.69
N GLY A 132 -6.42 -4.82 -12.36
CA GLY A 132 -7.12 -3.84 -13.20
C GLY A 132 -7.92 -2.79 -12.42
N LEU A 133 -7.88 -2.77 -11.09
CA LEU A 133 -8.46 -1.67 -10.33
C LEU A 133 -7.69 -0.37 -10.63
N PRO A 134 -8.39 0.77 -10.80
CA PRO A 134 -7.74 2.01 -11.18
C PRO A 134 -6.93 2.59 -10.02
N VAL A 135 -5.76 3.16 -10.36
CA VAL A 135 -4.97 3.99 -9.44
C VAL A 135 -5.17 5.47 -9.82
N PRO A 136 -6.01 6.22 -9.09
CA PRO A 136 -6.38 7.58 -9.47
C PRO A 136 -5.25 8.59 -9.21
N LYS A 137 -4.44 8.87 -10.24
CA LYS A 137 -3.37 9.88 -10.20
C LYS A 137 -3.82 11.24 -9.67
N TRP A 138 -5.02 11.68 -10.08
CA TRP A 138 -5.61 12.95 -9.62
C TRP A 138 -5.82 12.97 -8.11
N TYR A 139 -6.22 11.83 -7.51
CA TYR A 139 -6.48 11.72 -6.08
C TYR A 139 -5.17 11.73 -5.30
N LEU A 140 -4.18 10.97 -5.75
CA LEU A 140 -2.85 10.96 -5.13
C LEU A 140 -2.22 12.35 -5.15
N LYS A 141 -2.37 13.09 -6.25
CA LYS A 141 -1.91 14.48 -6.40
C LYS A 141 -2.69 15.44 -5.50
N LEU A 142 -4.02 15.36 -5.48
CA LEU A 142 -4.89 16.23 -4.66
C LEU A 142 -4.61 16.07 -3.17
N MET A 143 -4.43 14.82 -2.71
CA MET A 143 -4.07 14.49 -1.33
C MET A 143 -2.60 14.79 -1.01
N ARG A 144 -1.82 15.21 -2.02
CA ARG A 144 -0.39 15.56 -1.91
C ARG A 144 0.46 14.41 -1.36
N TYR A 145 0.11 13.18 -1.73
CA TYR A 145 0.97 12.03 -1.42
C TYR A 145 2.22 12.12 -2.29
N GLY A 146 3.37 12.33 -1.64
CA GLY A 146 4.66 12.39 -2.33
C GLY A 146 5.19 11.00 -2.68
N GLN A 147 4.79 10.01 -1.88
CA GLN A 147 5.26 8.63 -1.95
C GLN A 147 4.09 7.68 -1.77
N VAL A 148 4.16 6.52 -2.41
CA VAL A 148 3.28 5.37 -2.13
C VAL A 148 4.17 4.20 -1.71
N VAL A 149 3.74 3.45 -0.70
CA VAL A 149 4.37 2.19 -0.30
C VAL A 149 3.37 1.07 -0.53
N LEU A 150 3.68 0.10 -1.39
CA LEU A 150 2.90 -1.13 -1.50
C LEU A 150 3.47 -2.17 -0.53
N PHE A 151 2.60 -2.74 0.30
CA PHE A 151 2.95 -3.81 1.22
C PHE A 151 2.24 -5.09 0.80
N PHE A 152 3.02 -6.10 0.42
CA PHE A 152 2.55 -7.44 0.06
C PHE A 152 2.93 -8.46 1.14
N ASP A 153 1.99 -8.80 2.02
CA ASP A 153 2.24 -9.76 3.12
C ASP A 153 1.96 -11.22 2.74
N ASP A 154 2.95 -12.10 2.91
CA ASP A 154 2.97 -13.48 2.41
C ASP A 154 2.77 -13.53 0.89
N LEU A 155 3.82 -13.16 0.14
CA LEU A 155 3.81 -12.95 -1.32
C LEU A 155 3.34 -14.19 -2.12
N ASP A 156 3.55 -15.39 -1.57
CA ASP A 156 3.04 -16.66 -2.09
C ASP A 156 1.51 -16.64 -2.27
N ARG A 157 0.77 -16.00 -1.37
CA ARG A 157 -0.69 -15.89 -1.45
C ARG A 157 -1.16 -15.13 -2.69
N TYR A 158 -0.44 -14.07 -3.07
CA TYR A 158 -0.75 -13.26 -4.24
C TYR A 158 -0.50 -14.05 -5.52
N VAL A 159 0.62 -14.79 -5.55
CA VAL A 159 0.97 -15.65 -6.68
C VAL A 159 -0.04 -16.77 -6.88
N VAL A 160 -0.47 -17.43 -5.81
CA VAL A 160 -1.50 -18.49 -5.85
C VAL A 160 -2.87 -17.93 -6.23
N ALA A 161 -3.23 -16.76 -5.72
CA ALA A 161 -4.50 -16.10 -6.06
C ALA A 161 -4.54 -15.57 -7.50
N GLY A 162 -3.40 -15.49 -8.20
CA GLY A 162 -3.32 -14.95 -9.57
C GLY A 162 -3.36 -13.42 -9.62
N VAL A 163 -2.79 -12.76 -8.61
CA VAL A 163 -2.63 -11.30 -8.61
C VAL A 163 -1.50 -10.91 -9.58
N ASP A 164 -1.78 -9.94 -10.46
CA ASP A 164 -0.78 -9.33 -11.33
C ASP A 164 0.02 -8.27 -10.56
N ILE A 165 1.00 -8.74 -9.78
CA ILE A 165 1.85 -7.90 -8.92
C ILE A 165 2.61 -6.87 -9.78
N SER A 166 3.16 -7.28 -10.92
CA SER A 166 3.91 -6.41 -11.82
C SER A 166 3.04 -5.33 -12.43
N GLY A 167 1.85 -5.67 -12.91
CA GLY A 167 0.88 -4.70 -13.43
C GLY A 167 0.41 -3.72 -12.36
N LEU A 168 0.19 -4.19 -11.13
CA LEU A 168 -0.18 -3.32 -10.01
C LEU A 168 0.94 -2.34 -9.66
N ILE A 169 2.19 -2.82 -9.54
CA ILE A 169 3.36 -1.96 -9.32
C ILE A 169 3.47 -0.91 -10.41
N LYS A 170 3.39 -1.31 -11.68
CA LYS A 170 3.46 -0.39 -12.83
C LYS A 170 2.36 0.68 -12.78
N ALA A 171 1.12 0.29 -12.48
CA ALA A 171 0.01 1.23 -12.34
C ALA A 171 0.25 2.27 -11.23
N PHE A 172 0.87 1.88 -10.12
CA PHE A 172 1.27 2.80 -9.07
C PHE A 172 2.50 3.64 -9.43
N GLU A 173 3.49 3.10 -10.14
CA GLU A 173 4.66 3.86 -10.64
C GLU A 173 4.23 4.99 -11.60
N GLU A 174 3.24 4.75 -12.46
CA GLU A 174 2.71 5.75 -13.40
C GLU A 174 1.88 6.86 -12.71
N ALA A 175 1.26 6.53 -11.58
CA ALA A 175 0.35 7.40 -10.85
C ALA A 175 1.02 8.18 -9.70
N ALA A 176 1.97 7.56 -8.99
CA ALA A 176 2.67 8.13 -7.84
C ALA A 176 3.93 8.91 -8.26
N GLY A 177 4.38 9.84 -7.41
CA GLY A 177 5.66 10.53 -7.64
C GLY A 177 6.87 9.66 -7.32
N GLU A 178 6.74 8.78 -6.31
CA GLU A 178 7.75 7.82 -5.89
C GLU A 178 7.04 6.58 -5.32
N LEU A 179 7.50 5.39 -5.71
CA LEU A 179 6.94 4.11 -5.27
C LEU A 179 7.97 3.29 -4.49
N TRP A 180 7.56 2.80 -3.33
CA TRP A 180 8.34 1.83 -2.54
C TRP A 180 7.56 0.51 -2.47
N VAL A 181 8.26 -0.61 -2.44
CA VAL A 181 7.66 -1.95 -2.40
C VAL A 181 8.24 -2.74 -1.23
N VAL A 182 7.37 -3.22 -0.37
CA VAL A 182 7.71 -4.08 0.76
C VAL A 182 6.96 -5.37 0.59
N ALA A 183 7.66 -6.49 0.63
CA ALA A 183 7.05 -7.80 0.60
C ALA A 183 7.62 -8.70 1.69
N THR A 184 6.82 -9.66 2.14
CA THR A 184 7.27 -10.75 3.02
C THR A 184 7.01 -12.07 2.31
N CYS A 185 7.87 -13.07 2.51
CA CYS A 185 7.61 -14.43 2.03
C CYS A 185 8.23 -15.44 2.99
N ARG A 186 7.64 -16.61 3.07
CA ARG A 186 8.24 -17.74 3.78
C ARG A 186 9.35 -18.35 2.96
N THR A 187 10.46 -18.71 3.60
CA THR A 187 11.63 -19.25 2.87
C THR A 187 11.26 -20.50 2.09
N GLU A 188 10.44 -21.38 2.67
CA GLU A 188 9.97 -22.62 2.03
C GLU A 188 9.05 -22.39 0.82
N GLN A 189 8.50 -21.18 0.65
CA GLN A 189 7.68 -20.79 -0.51
C GLN A 189 8.47 -19.96 -1.53
N PHE A 190 9.75 -19.69 -1.27
CA PHE A 190 10.52 -18.77 -2.11
C PHE A 190 10.69 -19.28 -3.54
N ASP A 191 10.97 -20.58 -3.71
CA ASP A 191 11.15 -21.18 -5.04
C ASP A 191 9.89 -21.07 -5.91
N LEU A 192 8.69 -21.13 -5.29
CA LEU A 192 7.41 -20.96 -5.99
C LEU A 192 7.25 -19.56 -6.61
N ILE A 193 7.83 -18.55 -5.98
CA ILE A 193 7.61 -17.15 -6.35
C ILE A 193 8.80 -16.51 -7.08
N LYS A 194 10.00 -17.09 -6.96
CA LYS A 194 11.26 -16.48 -7.39
C LYS A 194 11.25 -16.01 -8.85
N GLU A 195 10.71 -16.81 -9.76
CA GLU A 195 10.63 -16.45 -11.19
C GLU A 195 9.64 -15.31 -11.43
N LYS A 196 8.51 -15.31 -10.71
CA LYS A 196 7.42 -14.34 -10.91
C LYS A 196 7.74 -12.97 -10.34
N VAL A 197 8.50 -12.91 -9.25
CA VAL A 197 8.80 -11.65 -8.55
C VAL A 197 10.27 -11.24 -8.66
N GLY A 198 11.09 -12.05 -9.33
CA GLY A 198 12.52 -11.79 -9.43
C GLY A 198 12.85 -10.46 -10.10
N ALA A 199 12.15 -10.12 -11.19
CA ALA A 199 12.33 -8.84 -11.87
C ALA A 199 11.92 -7.60 -11.03
N ILE A 200 11.25 -7.81 -9.89
CA ILE A 200 10.83 -6.73 -8.99
C ILE A 200 11.89 -6.47 -7.92
N PHE A 201 12.52 -7.52 -7.39
CA PHE A 201 13.36 -7.45 -6.19
C PHE A 201 14.87 -7.71 -6.43
N TRP A 202 15.29 -8.10 -7.63
CA TRP A 202 16.70 -8.29 -8.04
C TRP A 202 17.13 -7.24 -9.05
#